data_AF-A0A2G9V4Y0-F1
#
_entry.id   AF-A0A2G9V4Y0-F1
#
_cell.length_a   1.000
_cell.length_b   1.000
_cell.length_c   1.000
_cell.angle_alpha   90.00
_cell.angle_beta   90.00
_cell.angle_gamma   90.00
#
_symmetry.space_group_name_H-M   'P 1'
#
loop_
_entity.id
_entity.type
_entity.pdbx_description
1 polymer ?
#
loop_
_entity_poly.entity_id
_entity_poly.type
_entity_poly.pdbx_seq_one_letter_code
_entity_poly.pdbx_strand_id
1 'polypeptide(L)'
;MMNRREFLMLFLWGLLKNGSNSNARVDKKLLKKVMLYIILSSTLLFGSVWAQMTNLNCTEIVGGAPKYAPSAVNCENKLSDANCAILYPTNPVKVNTNTERDPKCGGAPPTVDPQLVQTAIDLCPKTCGFCCLTPAYLCQDKQRPRIPCSSVTKGMCGSPAWKPILQEDCPKTCGLCDTGSCVDEAPGCNVDGGLICQSKNLETFAQRYCKKTCGFCPGSTNVPGTGCGSDPK
;
A
#
# COMPACT_ATOMS: atom_id res chain seq x y z
N MET A 1 -5.55 5.95 -19.49
CA MET A 1 -6.66 5.35 -18.71
C MET A 1 -7.73 6.41 -18.53
N MET A 2 -8.86 6.27 -19.21
CA MET A 2 -9.91 7.29 -19.25
C MET A 2 -10.77 7.16 -17.98
N ASN A 3 -10.82 8.22 -17.15
CA ASN A 3 -11.52 8.19 -15.88
C ASN A 3 -13.05 8.11 -16.12
N ARG A 4 -13.78 7.45 -15.23
CA ARG A 4 -15.24 7.20 -15.32
C ARG A 4 -16.06 8.49 -15.48
N ARG A 5 -15.52 9.63 -15.01
CA ARG A 5 -16.04 10.99 -15.25
C ARG A 5 -16.00 11.41 -16.71
N GLU A 6 -14.92 11.12 -17.44
CA GLU A 6 -14.83 11.44 -18.86
C GLU A 6 -15.76 10.57 -19.70
N PHE A 7 -15.89 9.29 -19.31
CA PHE A 7 -16.87 8.39 -19.95
C PHE A 7 -18.30 8.88 -19.75
N LEU A 8 -18.65 9.35 -18.55
CA LEU A 8 -19.99 9.90 -18.27
C LEU A 8 -20.25 11.23 -18.98
N MET A 9 -19.25 12.12 -19.07
CA MET A 9 -19.38 13.38 -19.81
C MET A 9 -19.55 13.14 -21.31
N LEU A 10 -18.83 12.18 -21.88
CA LEU A 10 -19.02 11.76 -23.27
C LEU A 10 -20.38 11.09 -23.50
N PHE A 11 -20.87 10.30 -22.54
CA PHE A 11 -22.19 9.69 -22.62
C PHE A 11 -23.32 10.71 -22.50
N LEU A 12 -23.21 11.67 -21.57
CA LEU A 12 -24.15 12.78 -21.41
C LEU A 12 -24.12 13.73 -22.62
N TRP A 13 -22.94 14.01 -23.17
CA TRP A 13 -22.81 14.79 -24.40
C TRP A 13 -23.39 14.05 -25.62
N GLY A 14 -23.23 12.72 -25.69
CA GLY A 14 -23.85 11.87 -26.71
C GLY A 14 -25.38 11.85 -26.64
N LEU A 15 -25.95 11.80 -25.42
CA LEU A 15 -27.39 11.87 -25.21
C LEU A 15 -27.98 13.25 -25.54
N LEU A 16 -27.24 14.33 -25.31
CA LEU A 16 -27.64 15.69 -25.72
C LEU A 16 -27.60 15.88 -27.24
N LYS A 17 -26.68 15.21 -27.96
CA LYS A 17 -26.52 15.36 -29.42
C LYS A 17 -27.54 14.57 -30.24
N ASN A 18 -28.05 13.45 -29.72
CA ASN A 18 -29.02 12.59 -30.42
C ASN A 18 -30.49 13.04 -30.28
N GLY A 19 -30.78 14.10 -29.54
CA GLY A 19 -32.14 14.60 -29.30
C GLY A 19 -32.74 15.49 -30.40
N SER A 20 -32.16 15.54 -31.61
CA SER A 20 -32.61 16.44 -32.68
C SER A 20 -33.18 15.72 -33.90
N ASN A 21 -33.84 14.57 -33.73
CA ASN A 21 -34.63 14.00 -34.84
C ASN A 21 -35.80 13.15 -34.35
N SER A 22 -36.89 13.80 -33.90
CA SER A 22 -38.22 13.19 -33.82
C SER A 22 -39.29 14.26 -33.73
N ASN A 23 -40.15 14.32 -34.75
CA ASN A 23 -41.40 15.10 -34.81
C ASN A 23 -42.40 14.62 -33.76
N ALA A 24 -42.16 14.90 -32.48
CA ALA A 24 -43.12 14.69 -31.42
C ALA A 24 -43.44 16.03 -30.77
N ARG A 25 -44.71 16.43 -30.82
CA ARG A 25 -45.27 17.59 -30.10
C ARG A 25 -45.30 17.23 -28.62
N VAL A 26 -44.12 17.16 -27.99
CA VAL A 26 -43.97 16.91 -26.57
C VAL A 26 -44.28 18.20 -25.82
N ASP A 27 -45.23 18.13 -24.88
CA ASP A 27 -45.56 19.28 -24.03
C ASP A 27 -44.29 19.71 -23.29
N LYS A 28 -43.78 20.90 -23.63
CA LYS A 28 -42.56 21.47 -23.04
C LYS A 28 -42.64 21.56 -21.51
N LYS A 29 -43.84 21.60 -20.92
CA LYS A 29 -44.02 21.53 -19.45
C LYS A 29 -43.78 20.13 -18.90
N LEU A 30 -44.19 19.08 -19.61
CA LEU A 30 -43.97 17.69 -19.21
C LEU A 30 -42.49 17.32 -19.33
N LEU A 31 -41.83 17.74 -20.42
CA LEU A 31 -40.39 17.50 -20.62
C LEU A 31 -39.55 18.21 -19.54
N LYS A 32 -39.91 19.44 -19.16
CA LYS A 32 -39.26 20.17 -18.06
C LYS A 32 -39.47 19.49 -16.70
N LYS A 33 -40.68 18.98 -16.43
CA LYS A 33 -40.96 18.24 -15.19
C LYS A 33 -40.20 16.93 -15.12
N VAL A 34 -40.12 16.18 -16.21
CA VAL A 34 -39.36 14.92 -16.30
C VAL A 34 -37.85 15.19 -16.15
N MET A 35 -37.31 16.20 -16.84
CA MET A 35 -35.91 16.61 -16.67
C MET A 35 -35.60 17.08 -15.25
N LEU A 36 -36.48 17.86 -14.62
CA LEU A 36 -36.32 18.29 -13.22
C LEU A 36 -36.36 17.10 -12.26
N TYR A 37 -37.25 16.12 -12.50
CA TYR A 37 -37.32 14.88 -11.72
C TYR A 37 -36.08 14.00 -11.90
N ILE A 38 -35.52 13.91 -13.12
CA ILE A 38 -34.28 13.17 -13.40
C ILE A 38 -33.08 13.85 -12.73
N ILE A 39 -33.02 15.17 -12.71
CA ILE A 39 -31.96 15.91 -12.02
C ILE A 39 -32.07 15.72 -10.49
N LEU A 40 -33.27 15.84 -9.92
CA LEU A 40 -33.54 15.61 -8.50
C LEU A 40 -33.26 14.15 -8.07
N SER A 41 -33.64 13.16 -8.88
CA SER A 41 -33.37 11.74 -8.59
C SER A 41 -31.89 11.40 -8.74
N SER A 42 -31.18 12.04 -9.67
CA SER A 42 -29.73 11.86 -9.84
C SER A 42 -28.96 12.35 -8.61
N THR A 43 -29.38 13.45 -7.98
CA THR A 43 -28.72 13.95 -6.75
C THR A 43 -28.86 13.03 -5.53
N LEU A 44 -29.87 12.14 -5.50
CA LEU A 44 -30.02 11.13 -4.44
C LEU A 44 -29.17 9.87 -4.67
N LEU A 45 -28.68 9.63 -5.89
CA LEU A 45 -27.88 8.45 -6.23
C LEU A 45 -26.37 8.70 -6.26
N PHE A 46 -25.93 9.97 -6.21
CA PHE A 46 -24.54 10.30 -5.93
C PHE A 46 -24.32 10.34 -4.41
N GLY A 47 -24.36 9.16 -3.79
CA GLY A 47 -23.78 8.97 -2.48
C GLY A 47 -22.37 9.59 -2.47
N SER A 48 -22.12 10.41 -1.46
CA SER A 48 -20.86 11.10 -1.20
C SER A 48 -19.66 10.33 -1.73
N VAL A 49 -18.85 10.97 -2.57
CA VAL A 49 -17.49 10.51 -2.87
C VAL A 49 -16.74 10.53 -1.55
N TRP A 50 -16.76 9.41 -0.83
CA TRP A 50 -16.00 9.25 0.40
C TRP A 50 -14.53 9.46 0.03
N ALA A 51 -13.85 10.31 0.79
CA ALA A 51 -12.41 10.49 0.68
C ALA A 51 -11.77 9.11 0.87
N GLN A 52 -11.32 8.50 -0.23
CA GLN A 52 -10.61 7.23 -0.19
C GLN A 52 -9.14 7.54 0.01
N MET A 53 -8.51 6.83 0.96
CA MET A 53 -7.06 6.87 1.12
C MET A 53 -6.39 6.63 -0.23
N THR A 54 -5.50 7.52 -0.62
CA THR A 54 -4.77 7.38 -1.89
C THR A 54 -3.57 6.46 -1.78
N ASN A 55 -2.91 6.47 -0.63
CA ASN A 55 -1.77 5.60 -0.36
C ASN A 55 -2.21 4.42 0.51
N LEU A 56 -2.38 3.25 -0.12
CA LEU A 56 -2.82 2.02 0.52
C LEU A 56 -1.67 1.19 1.13
N ASN A 57 -0.44 1.70 1.16
CA ASN A 57 0.65 0.99 1.81
C ASN A 57 0.35 0.78 3.30
N CYS A 58 0.70 -0.39 3.83
CA CYS A 58 0.41 -0.79 5.21
C CYS A 58 -1.08 -0.77 5.59
N THR A 59 -1.98 -1.04 4.65
CA THR A 59 -3.42 -1.17 4.91
C THR A 59 -3.93 -2.60 4.73
N GLU A 60 -5.05 -2.88 5.37
CA GLU A 60 -5.82 -4.12 5.24
C GLU A 60 -7.31 -3.79 5.05
N ILE A 61 -8.06 -4.69 4.43
CA ILE A 61 -9.50 -4.48 4.21
C ILE A 61 -10.26 -4.94 5.45
N VAL A 62 -10.89 -3.99 6.15
CA VAL A 62 -11.73 -4.26 7.33
C VAL A 62 -13.12 -3.70 7.09
N GLY A 63 -14.13 -4.56 7.02
CA GLY A 63 -15.51 -4.15 6.76
C GLY A 63 -15.70 -3.51 5.38
N GLY A 64 -14.95 -3.97 4.37
CA GLY A 64 -15.04 -3.48 2.98
C GLY A 64 -14.31 -2.17 2.70
N ALA A 65 -13.59 -1.60 3.67
CA ALA A 65 -12.79 -0.38 3.50
C ALA A 65 -11.31 -0.63 3.84
N PRO A 66 -10.37 0.02 3.14
CA PRO A 66 -8.96 -0.01 3.51
C PRO A 66 -8.76 0.75 4.82
N LYS A 67 -8.06 0.13 5.76
CA LYS A 67 -7.67 0.73 7.03
C LYS A 67 -6.23 0.38 7.37
N TYR A 68 -5.55 1.23 8.12
CA TYR A 68 -4.18 0.93 8.53
C TYR A 68 -4.10 -0.33 9.36
N ALA A 69 -3.27 -1.27 8.92
CA ALA A 69 -3.01 -2.52 9.62
C ALA A 69 -2.18 -2.26 10.88
N PRO A 70 -2.15 -3.19 11.86
CA PRO A 70 -1.26 -3.09 13.02
C PRO A 70 0.21 -2.89 12.64
N SER A 71 0.63 -3.46 11.51
CA SER A 71 1.98 -3.31 10.95
C SER A 71 2.31 -1.91 10.45
N ALA A 72 1.34 -0.99 10.34
CA ALA A 72 1.61 0.39 9.96
C ALA A 72 2.37 1.16 11.05
N VAL A 73 2.18 0.79 12.33
CA VAL A 73 2.67 1.55 13.50
C VAL A 73 3.39 0.68 14.53
N ASN A 74 3.81 -0.53 14.16
CA ASN A 74 4.42 -1.49 15.08
C ASN A 74 5.91 -1.24 15.36
N CYS A 75 6.54 -0.30 14.65
CA CYS A 75 7.90 0.19 14.86
C CYS A 75 7.93 1.49 15.68
N GLU A 76 9.14 1.98 15.98
CA GLU A 76 9.35 3.31 16.57
C GLU A 76 9.84 4.30 15.50
N ASN A 77 9.59 5.58 15.73
CA ASN A 77 10.18 6.64 14.92
C ASN A 77 11.69 6.73 15.18
N LYS A 78 12.46 7.15 14.17
CA LYS A 78 13.89 7.43 14.35
C LYS A 78 14.12 8.77 15.06
N LEU A 79 13.25 9.74 14.79
CA LEU A 79 13.13 10.95 15.59
C LEU A 79 12.17 10.73 16.77
N SER A 80 12.29 11.55 17.82
CA SER A 80 11.31 11.51 18.92
C SER A 80 9.89 11.79 18.39
N ASP A 81 8.87 11.21 19.03
CA ASP A 81 7.46 11.44 18.68
C ASP A 81 7.09 12.94 18.65
N ALA A 82 7.68 13.77 19.52
CA ALA A 82 7.49 15.22 19.51
C ALA A 82 8.02 15.89 18.23
N ASN A 83 9.23 15.54 17.81
CA ASN A 83 9.81 16.06 16.55
C ASN A 83 9.02 15.58 15.33
N CYS A 84 8.56 14.33 15.32
CA CYS A 84 7.70 13.85 14.25
C CYS A 84 6.35 14.58 14.21
N ALA A 85 5.78 14.94 15.36
CA ALA A 85 4.55 15.74 15.40
C ALA A 85 4.76 17.18 14.87
N ILE A 86 5.95 17.75 15.01
CA ILE A 86 6.31 19.05 14.41
C ILE A 86 6.42 18.91 12.88
N LEU A 87 7.05 17.85 12.39
CA LEU A 87 7.23 17.61 10.95
C LEU A 87 5.91 17.26 10.25
N TYR A 88 5.06 16.45 10.90
CA TYR A 88 3.81 15.90 10.38
C TYR A 88 2.62 16.26 11.30
N PRO A 89 2.20 17.54 11.31
CA PRO A 89 1.28 18.07 12.32
C PRO A 89 -0.19 17.69 12.13
N THR A 90 -0.58 17.20 10.94
CA THR A 90 -1.99 17.07 10.58
C THR A 90 -2.59 15.80 11.15
N ASN A 91 -2.05 14.64 10.75
CA ASN A 91 -2.67 13.34 11.00
C ASN A 91 -1.60 12.27 11.28
N PRO A 92 -1.25 12.02 12.54
CA PRO A 92 -0.50 10.82 12.90
C PRO A 92 -1.37 9.58 12.66
N VAL A 93 -0.79 8.57 12.01
CA VAL A 93 -1.50 7.37 11.59
C VAL A 93 -1.87 6.50 12.80
N LYS A 94 -3.09 5.95 12.78
CA LYS A 94 -3.62 5.06 13.83
C LYS A 94 -4.19 3.78 13.20
N VAL A 95 -3.98 2.65 13.88
CA VAL A 95 -4.52 1.34 13.44
C VAL A 95 -6.03 1.40 13.30
N ASN A 96 -6.58 0.66 12.33
CA ASN A 96 -8.02 0.54 12.09
C ASN A 96 -8.71 1.89 11.80
N THR A 97 -7.96 2.87 11.30
CA THR A 97 -8.49 4.13 10.75
C THR A 97 -8.24 4.18 9.25
N ASN A 98 -9.01 5.02 8.57
CA ASN A 98 -8.94 5.25 7.13
C ASN A 98 -8.69 6.73 6.80
N THR A 99 -8.17 7.49 7.76
CA THR A 99 -7.82 8.90 7.58
C THR A 99 -6.59 9.00 6.70
N GLU A 100 -6.61 9.88 5.70
CA GLU A 100 -5.42 10.14 4.87
C GLU A 100 -4.23 10.57 5.74
N ARG A 101 -3.02 10.13 5.36
CA ARG A 101 -1.78 10.52 6.03
C ARG A 101 -1.60 12.03 5.96
N ASP A 102 -0.72 12.58 6.80
CA ASP A 102 -0.25 13.95 6.60
C ASP A 102 0.30 14.08 5.16
N PRO A 103 -0.06 15.13 4.40
CA PRO A 103 0.43 15.32 3.04
C PRO A 103 1.96 15.32 2.92
N LYS A 104 2.69 15.65 3.99
CA LYS A 104 4.15 15.61 4.02
C LYS A 104 4.71 14.19 4.13
N CYS A 105 3.91 13.20 4.52
CA CYS A 105 4.33 11.80 4.58
C CYS A 105 4.54 11.17 3.20
N GLY A 106 4.00 11.77 2.12
CA GLY A 106 4.15 11.17 0.80
C GLY A 106 3.57 11.98 -0.36
N GLY A 107 3.17 13.23 -0.15
CA GLY A 107 2.44 14.05 -1.12
C GLY A 107 0.95 14.14 -0.82
N ALA A 108 0.31 15.21 -1.31
CA ALA A 108 -1.14 15.31 -1.32
C ALA A 108 -1.70 14.56 -2.54
N PRO A 109 -2.83 13.84 -2.40
CA PRO A 109 -3.62 13.35 -3.53
C PRO A 109 -3.73 14.39 -4.66
N PRO A 110 -3.56 14.03 -5.94
CA PRO A 110 -3.42 12.67 -6.49
C PRO A 110 -1.96 12.19 -6.64
N THR A 111 -0.98 13.00 -6.26
CA THR A 111 0.45 12.73 -6.52
C THR A 111 1.16 12.24 -5.27
N VAL A 112 1.66 11.00 -5.32
CA VAL A 112 2.56 10.47 -4.29
C VAL A 112 3.99 10.73 -4.73
N ASP A 113 4.77 11.46 -3.93
CA ASP A 113 6.20 11.70 -4.15
C ASP A 113 7.02 10.58 -3.47
N PRO A 114 7.72 9.73 -4.25
CA PRO A 114 8.53 8.64 -3.70
C PRO A 114 9.61 9.10 -2.73
N GLN A 115 10.20 10.28 -2.92
CA GLN A 115 11.25 10.80 -2.03
C GLN A 115 10.68 11.22 -0.68
N LEU A 116 9.48 11.81 -0.67
CA LEU A 116 8.78 12.13 0.58
C LEU A 116 8.37 10.87 1.32
N VAL A 117 7.88 9.85 0.61
CA VAL A 117 7.57 8.54 1.20
C VAL A 117 8.82 7.91 1.81
N GLN A 118 9.94 7.92 1.10
CA GLN A 118 11.19 7.37 1.62
C GLN A 118 11.68 8.15 2.85
N THR A 119 11.64 9.47 2.81
CA THR A 119 12.00 10.32 3.96
C THR A 119 11.12 10.03 5.17
N ALA A 120 9.81 9.81 4.96
CA ALA A 120 8.88 9.45 6.01
C ALA A 120 9.18 8.05 6.60
N ILE A 121 9.57 7.08 5.76
CA ILE A 121 10.04 5.76 6.20
C ILE A 121 11.31 5.88 7.06
N ASP A 122 12.25 6.74 6.67
CA ASP A 122 13.56 6.83 7.31
C ASP A 122 13.55 7.61 8.64
N LEU A 123 12.67 8.61 8.76
CA LEU A 123 12.65 9.53 9.92
C LEU A 123 11.52 9.24 10.90
N CYS A 124 10.30 9.10 10.39
CA CYS A 124 9.09 9.02 11.21
C CYS A 124 8.11 7.93 10.74
N PRO A 125 8.56 6.67 10.56
CA PRO A 125 7.74 5.60 10.00
C PRO A 125 6.52 5.27 10.84
N LYS A 126 6.56 5.41 12.16
CA LYS A 126 5.40 5.19 13.04
C LYS A 126 4.37 6.30 12.88
N THR A 127 4.81 7.57 12.89
CA THR A 127 3.90 8.73 12.73
C THR A 127 3.23 8.73 11.37
N CYS A 128 4.03 8.52 10.33
CA CYS A 128 3.54 8.45 8.96
C CYS A 128 2.99 7.08 8.60
N GLY A 129 2.93 6.10 9.52
CA GLY A 129 2.34 4.78 9.37
C GLY A 129 2.93 3.89 8.27
N PHE A 130 4.24 3.98 8.05
CA PHE A 130 5.01 3.18 7.10
C PHE A 130 5.91 2.14 7.77
N CYS A 131 5.66 1.76 9.03
CA CYS A 131 6.47 0.74 9.70
C CYS A 131 6.61 -0.54 8.89
N CYS A 132 5.55 -0.99 8.20
CA CYS A 132 5.58 -2.19 7.36
C CYS A 132 6.56 -2.12 6.17
N LEU A 133 7.03 -0.92 5.81
CA LEU A 133 8.00 -0.68 4.73
C LEU A 133 9.43 -0.48 5.26
N THR A 134 9.62 -0.41 6.57
CA THR A 134 10.96 -0.27 7.15
C THR A 134 11.75 -1.57 7.01
N PRO A 135 13.08 -1.52 6.84
CA PRO A 135 13.90 -2.73 6.64
C PRO A 135 13.76 -3.79 7.73
N ALA A 136 13.48 -3.37 8.97
CA ALA A 136 13.26 -4.26 10.11
C ALA A 136 11.96 -5.05 10.00
N TYR A 137 10.96 -4.56 9.28
CA TYR A 137 9.61 -5.16 9.16
C TYR A 137 9.26 -5.59 7.73
N LEU A 138 10.14 -5.34 6.76
CA LEU A 138 9.93 -5.64 5.34
C LEU A 138 10.27 -7.10 5.01
N CYS A 139 9.52 -8.04 5.60
CA CYS A 139 9.52 -9.47 5.27
C CYS A 139 8.18 -10.09 5.65
N GLN A 140 8.06 -11.42 5.63
CA GLN A 140 6.88 -12.13 6.13
C GLN A 140 7.25 -13.07 7.29
N ASP A 141 6.28 -13.28 8.17
CA ASP A 141 6.35 -14.33 9.15
C ASP A 141 6.21 -15.71 8.49
N LYS A 142 6.74 -16.73 9.14
CA LYS A 142 6.63 -18.12 8.69
C LYS A 142 5.15 -18.53 8.67
N GLN A 143 4.71 -19.22 7.61
CA GLN A 143 3.31 -19.66 7.51
C GLN A 143 2.90 -20.63 8.63
N ARG A 144 3.84 -21.46 9.10
CA ARG A 144 3.67 -22.38 10.22
C ARG A 144 4.77 -22.16 11.25
N PRO A 145 4.65 -21.11 12.06
CA PRO A 145 5.62 -20.82 13.12
C PRO A 145 5.41 -21.81 14.28
N ARG A 146 6.44 -22.02 15.11
CA ARG A 146 6.33 -22.85 16.33
C ARG A 146 5.37 -22.21 17.34
N ILE A 147 5.25 -20.88 17.29
CA ILE A 147 4.34 -20.08 18.11
C ILE A 147 3.57 -19.14 17.18
N PRO A 148 2.24 -19.03 17.30
CA PRO A 148 1.46 -18.14 16.45
C PRO A 148 1.93 -16.69 16.62
N CYS A 149 2.39 -16.06 15.53
CA CYS A 149 2.93 -14.70 15.56
C CYS A 149 1.91 -13.66 16.06
N SER A 150 0.62 -13.93 15.91
CA SER A 150 -0.47 -13.11 16.48
C SER A 150 -0.49 -13.05 18.01
N SER A 151 0.13 -14.02 18.69
CA SER A 151 0.24 -14.07 20.16
C SER A 151 1.54 -13.46 20.69
N VAL A 152 2.48 -13.13 19.80
CA VAL A 152 3.79 -12.61 20.18
C VAL A 152 3.66 -11.16 20.62
N THR A 153 4.20 -10.85 21.79
CA THR A 153 4.20 -9.49 22.34
C THR A 153 5.52 -8.76 22.06
N LYS A 154 5.51 -7.41 22.08
CA LYS A 154 6.74 -6.61 21.97
C LYS A 154 7.81 -7.02 23.00
N GLY A 155 7.40 -7.38 24.22
CA GLY A 155 8.32 -7.85 25.26
C GLY A 155 9.00 -9.17 24.92
N MET A 156 8.31 -10.08 24.22
CA MET A 156 8.91 -11.32 23.72
C MET A 156 9.94 -11.03 22.63
N CYS A 157 9.66 -10.10 21.71
CA CYS A 157 10.60 -9.70 20.65
C CYS A 157 11.92 -9.13 21.21
N GLY A 158 11.85 -8.42 22.35
CA GLY A 158 13.02 -7.88 23.04
C GLY A 158 13.75 -8.88 23.94
N SER A 159 13.16 -10.04 24.23
CA SER A 159 13.75 -11.03 25.14
C SER A 159 14.85 -11.84 24.45
N PRO A 160 16.08 -11.89 25.01
CA PRO A 160 17.18 -12.68 24.42
C PRO A 160 16.85 -14.17 24.26
N ALA A 161 16.02 -14.73 25.14
CA ALA A 161 15.61 -16.13 25.09
C ALA A 161 14.67 -16.42 23.91
N TRP A 162 13.81 -15.47 23.55
CA TRP A 162 12.82 -15.61 22.49
C TRP A 162 13.33 -15.15 21.13
N LYS A 163 14.24 -14.18 21.11
CA LYS A 163 14.79 -13.57 19.90
C LYS A 163 15.21 -14.57 18.82
N PRO A 164 16.00 -15.65 19.09
CA PRO A 164 16.40 -16.57 18.02
C PRO A 164 15.22 -17.34 17.40
N ILE A 165 14.22 -17.70 18.20
CA ILE A 165 13.02 -18.40 17.73
C ILE A 165 12.16 -17.45 16.89
N LEU A 166 11.93 -16.24 17.40
CA LEU A 166 11.10 -15.23 16.75
C LEU A 166 11.74 -14.63 15.50
N GLN A 167 13.07 -14.61 15.43
CA GLN A 167 13.80 -14.21 14.23
C GLN A 167 13.59 -15.20 13.06
N GLU A 168 13.43 -16.49 13.35
CA GLU A 168 13.15 -17.49 12.31
C GLU A 168 11.65 -17.58 11.99
N ASP A 169 10.81 -17.54 13.03
CA ASP A 169 9.39 -17.84 12.90
C ASP A 169 8.52 -16.60 12.68
N CYS A 170 8.82 -15.49 13.34
CA CYS A 170 8.02 -14.26 13.34
C CYS A 170 8.85 -12.97 13.12
N PRO A 171 9.76 -12.93 12.12
CA PRO A 171 10.66 -11.79 11.94
C PRO A 171 9.91 -10.49 11.62
N LYS A 172 8.81 -10.55 10.85
CA LYS A 172 8.01 -9.38 10.53
C LYS A 172 7.30 -8.86 11.76
N THR A 173 6.69 -9.73 12.55
CA THR A 173 6.00 -9.31 13.78
C THR A 173 6.95 -8.62 14.76
N CYS A 174 8.18 -9.11 14.87
CA CYS A 174 9.18 -8.59 15.82
C CYS A 174 10.09 -7.49 15.29
N GLY A 175 10.03 -7.14 14.01
CA GLY A 175 10.96 -6.17 13.44
C GLY A 175 12.39 -6.71 13.34
N LEU A 176 12.55 -7.98 12.99
CA LEU A 176 13.84 -8.69 12.88
C LEU A 176 14.16 -9.09 11.44
N CYS A 177 13.49 -8.52 10.44
CA CYS A 177 13.74 -8.81 9.03
C CYS A 177 15.13 -8.37 8.55
N ASP A 178 15.76 -7.42 9.24
CA ASP A 178 17.13 -6.96 8.98
C ASP A 178 18.19 -7.77 9.73
N THR A 179 17.82 -8.46 10.79
CA THR A 179 18.68 -9.37 11.55
C THR A 179 18.25 -10.80 11.22
N GLY A 180 18.77 -11.40 10.14
CA GLY A 180 18.28 -12.70 9.67
C GLY A 180 19.20 -13.39 8.67
N SER A 181 18.92 -14.66 8.37
CA SER A 181 19.58 -15.43 7.30
C SER A 181 19.30 -14.91 5.89
N CYS A 182 18.39 -13.94 5.77
CA CYS A 182 18.06 -13.23 4.54
C CYS A 182 18.51 -11.76 4.59
N VAL A 183 19.81 -11.56 4.61
CA VAL A 183 20.44 -10.28 4.32
C VAL A 183 21.21 -10.40 3.02
N ASP A 184 21.49 -9.27 2.39
CA ASP A 184 22.49 -9.24 1.33
C ASP A 184 23.87 -9.38 1.98
N GLU A 185 24.60 -10.40 1.55
CA GLU A 185 25.96 -10.70 2.01
C GLU A 185 26.99 -9.95 1.15
N ALA A 186 26.64 -9.62 -0.11
CA ALA A 186 27.49 -8.81 -0.97
C ALA A 186 27.12 -7.32 -0.92
N PRO A 187 28.12 -6.41 -0.91
CA PRO A 187 27.87 -5.00 -1.18
C PRO A 187 27.47 -4.81 -2.66
N GLY A 188 26.61 -3.83 -2.93
CA GLY A 188 26.23 -3.44 -4.29
C GLY A 188 25.11 -4.27 -4.94
N CYS A 189 24.35 -5.04 -4.15
CA CYS A 189 23.18 -5.76 -4.67
C CYS A 189 22.10 -4.85 -5.27
N ASN A 190 22.06 -3.57 -4.90
CA ASN A 190 21.12 -2.57 -5.39
C ASN A 190 21.64 -1.69 -6.54
N VAL A 191 22.83 -1.98 -7.09
CA VAL A 191 23.41 -1.21 -8.20
C VAL A 191 22.54 -1.37 -9.45
N ASP A 192 22.37 -0.27 -10.19
CA ASP A 192 21.61 -0.21 -11.45
C ASP A 192 20.22 -0.84 -11.38
N GLY A 193 19.50 -0.58 -10.28
CA GLY A 193 18.12 -1.05 -10.10
C GLY A 193 18.00 -2.56 -9.85
N GLY A 194 19.08 -3.20 -9.39
CA GLY A 194 19.08 -4.65 -9.14
C GLY A 194 19.25 -5.47 -10.42
N LEU A 195 20.03 -4.98 -11.39
CA LEU A 195 20.37 -5.72 -12.62
C LEU A 195 20.93 -7.12 -12.33
N ILE A 196 21.63 -7.26 -11.19
CA ILE A 196 22.14 -8.53 -10.68
C ILE A 196 21.04 -9.57 -10.43
N CYS A 197 19.82 -9.12 -10.11
CA CYS A 197 18.66 -9.97 -9.87
C CYS A 197 18.00 -10.45 -11.18
N GLN A 198 18.22 -9.76 -12.30
CA GLN A 198 17.62 -10.07 -13.60
C GLN A 198 18.57 -10.86 -14.52
N SER A 199 19.87 -10.86 -14.22
CA SER A 199 20.88 -11.55 -15.02
C SER A 199 20.89 -13.04 -14.72
N LYS A 200 20.59 -13.86 -15.74
CA LYS A 200 20.66 -15.33 -15.67
C LYS A 200 22.06 -15.85 -15.30
N ASN A 201 23.11 -15.12 -15.71
CA ASN A 201 24.50 -15.50 -15.41
C ASN A 201 24.88 -15.25 -13.95
N LEU A 202 24.14 -14.38 -13.26
CA LEU A 202 24.36 -14.03 -11.86
C LEU A 202 23.27 -14.59 -10.95
N GLU A 203 22.37 -15.43 -11.47
CA GLU A 203 21.25 -15.96 -10.73
C GLU A 203 21.70 -16.70 -9.45
N THR A 204 22.71 -17.56 -9.56
CA THR A 204 23.28 -18.29 -8.40
C THR A 204 24.00 -17.35 -7.42
N PHE A 205 24.62 -16.28 -7.91
CA PHE A 205 25.23 -15.25 -7.08
C PHE A 205 24.15 -14.44 -6.35
N ALA A 206 23.12 -14.02 -7.06
CA ALA A 206 22.02 -13.22 -6.53
C ALA A 206 21.23 -14.01 -5.47
N GLN A 207 20.97 -15.30 -5.72
CA GLN A 207 20.34 -16.22 -4.77
C GLN A 207 21.19 -16.49 -3.52
N ARG A 208 22.51 -16.34 -3.60
CA ARG A 208 23.41 -16.58 -2.45
C ARG A 208 23.75 -15.31 -1.68
N TYR A 209 24.03 -14.22 -2.38
CA TYR A 209 24.62 -13.02 -1.80
C TYR A 209 23.72 -11.78 -1.87
N CYS A 210 22.67 -11.79 -2.68
CA CYS A 210 21.71 -10.67 -2.82
C CYS A 210 20.28 -11.09 -2.48
N LYS A 211 20.13 -11.96 -1.47
CA LYS A 211 18.85 -12.61 -1.14
C LYS A 211 17.76 -11.60 -0.81
N LYS A 212 18.11 -10.52 -0.13
CA LYS A 212 17.18 -9.49 0.32
C LYS A 212 16.83 -8.55 -0.84
N THR A 213 17.83 -7.99 -1.51
CA THR A 213 17.59 -7.06 -2.63
C THR A 213 16.86 -7.73 -3.80
N CYS A 214 17.19 -8.99 -4.09
CA CYS A 214 16.54 -9.74 -5.18
C CYS A 214 15.28 -10.50 -4.77
N GLY A 215 14.86 -10.41 -3.50
CA GLY A 215 13.60 -10.99 -3.04
C GLY A 215 13.59 -12.53 -2.93
N PHE A 216 14.76 -13.17 -2.80
CA PHE A 216 14.91 -14.63 -2.62
C PHE A 216 14.68 -15.09 -1.18
N CYS A 217 14.28 -14.21 -0.27
CA CYS A 217 13.93 -14.59 1.09
C CYS A 217 12.72 -15.56 1.11
N PRO A 218 12.81 -16.71 1.82
CA PRO A 218 11.65 -17.56 2.03
C PRO A 218 10.63 -16.79 2.89
N GLY A 219 9.50 -16.46 2.30
CA GLY A 219 8.49 -15.55 2.88
C GLY A 219 8.08 -14.43 1.93
N SER A 220 8.84 -14.14 0.87
CA SER A 220 8.33 -13.29 -0.21
C SER A 220 7.30 -14.06 -1.05
N THR A 221 6.05 -14.13 -0.58
CA THR A 221 4.93 -14.28 -1.52
C THR A 221 4.77 -12.96 -2.25
N ASN A 222 5.68 -12.71 -3.19
CA ASN A 222 5.30 -12.00 -4.40
C ASN A 222 4.20 -12.85 -5.04
N VAL A 223 2.94 -12.42 -4.88
CA VAL A 223 1.87 -12.91 -5.74
C VAL A 223 2.27 -12.59 -7.19
N PRO A 224 2.03 -13.51 -8.13
CA PRO A 224 2.85 -13.66 -9.33
C PRO A 224 2.51 -12.59 -10.37
N GLY A 225 3.54 -11.92 -10.88
CA GLY A 225 3.51 -11.26 -12.18
C GLY A 225 4.11 -12.18 -13.24
N THR A 226 3.28 -13.07 -13.78
CA THR A 226 3.32 -13.73 -15.10
C THR A 226 4.58 -13.60 -15.98
N GLY A 227 5.14 -14.76 -16.35
CA GLY A 227 5.94 -15.02 -17.57
C GLY A 227 7.36 -15.49 -17.26
N CYS A 228 7.86 -16.66 -17.67
CA CYS A 228 7.47 -17.59 -18.72
C CYS A 228 7.71 -19.03 -18.26
N GLY A 229 6.79 -19.93 -18.64
CA GLY A 229 7.02 -21.36 -18.53
C GLY A 229 8.10 -21.83 -19.49
N SER A 230 8.81 -22.88 -19.10
CA SER A 230 9.09 -24.02 -19.98
C SER A 230 9.44 -25.21 -19.08
N ASP A 231 8.56 -26.20 -19.00
CA ASP A 231 9.00 -27.58 -18.78
C ASP A 231 10.02 -27.93 -19.87
N PRO A 232 11.06 -28.73 -19.54
CA PRO A 232 11.01 -30.12 -20.01
C PRO A 232 11.75 -31.12 -19.11
N LYS A 233 11.05 -32.17 -18.65
CA LYS A 233 11.22 -33.59 -19.07
C LYS A 233 10.60 -34.54 -18.05
#